data_AF-A0A4V6LFI8-F1
#
_entry.id   AF-A0A4V6LFI8-F1
#
_cell.length_a   1.000
_cell.length_b   1.000
_cell.length_c   1.000
_cell.angle_alpha   90.00
_cell.angle_beta   90.00
_cell.angle_gamma   90.00
#
_symmetry.space_group_name_H-M   'P 1'
#
loop_
_entity.id
_entity.type
_entity.pdbx_description
1 polymer ?
#
loop_
_entity_poly.entity_id
_entity_poly.type
_entity_poly.pdbx_seq_one_letter_code
_entity_poly.pdbx_strand_id
1 'polypeptide(L)'
;MLGIELRIVITELVVIDRLLKLLDTSHQIDHSHFFYKNVDMDYSETINWKEYFSTPSTGYLHLKRIFLGEYIEDAIIIISGDKDMIDFIIEF
;
A
#
# COMPACT_ATOMS: atom_id res chain seq x y z
N MET A 1 -16.75 0.99 2.39
CA MET A 1 -16.34 -0.25 3.08
C MET A 1 -17.39 -1.37 3.01
N LEU A 2 -17.12 -2.37 2.18
CA LEU A 2 -17.77 -3.68 1.98
C LEU A 2 -17.42 -4.73 3.06
N GLY A 3 -16.39 -4.49 3.88
CA GLY A 3 -16.02 -5.38 4.99
C GLY A 3 -15.33 -6.67 4.54
N ILE A 4 -14.67 -6.63 3.38
CA ILE A 4 -13.88 -7.73 2.82
C ILE A 4 -12.41 -7.34 2.90
N GLU A 5 -11.54 -8.31 3.23
CA GLU A 5 -10.08 -8.14 3.23
C GLU A 5 -9.44 -9.09 2.21
N LEU A 6 -8.51 -8.58 1.41
CA LEU A 6 -7.55 -9.38 0.65
C LEU A 6 -6.15 -9.16 1.22
N ARG A 7 -5.46 -10.26 1.59
CA ARG A 7 -4.09 -10.23 2.09
C ARG A 7 -3.15 -10.97 1.17
N ILE A 8 -2.06 -10.30 0.79
CA ILE A 8 -1.01 -10.83 -0.08
C ILE A 8 0.32 -10.72 0.66
N VAL A 9 1.01 -11.84 0.82
CA VAL A 9 2.37 -11.85 1.37
C VAL A 9 3.37 -11.64 0.23
N ILE A 10 4.26 -10.66 0.39
CA ILE A 10 5.26 -10.25 -0.59
C ILE A 10 6.65 -10.51 -0.03
N THR A 11 7.49 -11.22 -0.79
CA THR A 11 8.91 -11.46 -0.47
C THR A 11 9.87 -10.63 -1.33
N GLU A 12 9.35 -9.92 -2.33
CA GLU A 12 10.14 -9.06 -3.23
C GLU A 12 9.55 -7.65 -3.26
N LEU A 13 10.28 -6.66 -2.74
CA LEU A 13 9.76 -5.28 -2.59
C LEU A 13 9.27 -4.65 -3.91
N VAL A 14 9.83 -5.02 -5.07
CA VAL A 14 9.39 -4.54 -6.39
C VAL A 14 7.94 -4.93 -6.71
N VAL A 15 7.39 -5.94 -6.04
CA VAL A 15 6.00 -6.38 -6.22
C VAL A 15 5.02 -5.34 -5.68
N ILE A 16 5.40 -4.53 -4.69
CA ILE A 16 4.53 -3.47 -4.12
C ILE A 16 4.11 -2.52 -5.24
N ASP A 17 5.07 -1.95 -5.98
CA ASP A 17 4.78 -1.02 -7.09
C ASP A 17 3.97 -1.69 -8.20
N ARG A 18 4.21 -2.98 -8.46
CA ARG A 18 3.46 -3.75 -9.46
C ARG A 18 2.00 -3.94 -9.05
N LEU A 19 1.74 -4.20 -7.77
CA LEU A 19 0.38 -4.33 -7.24
C LEU A 19 -0.34 -2.98 -7.26
N LEU A 20 0.31 -1.90 -6.80
CA LEU A 20 -0.25 -0.56 -6.85
C LEU A 20 -0.64 -0.16 -8.28
N LYS A 21 0.23 -0.46 -9.26
CA LYS A 21 -0.07 -0.26 -10.68
C LYS A 21 -1.20 -1.15 -11.19
N LEU A 22 -1.22 -2.42 -10.80
CA LEU A 22 -2.27 -3.38 -11.20
C LEU A 22 -3.66 -2.94 -10.70
N LEU A 23 -3.71 -2.34 -9.51
CA LEU A 23 -4.92 -1.84 -8.85
C LEU A 23 -5.34 -0.44 -9.31
N ASP A 24 -4.58 0.18 -10.22
CA ASP A 24 -4.80 1.53 -10.74
C ASP A 24 -4.85 2.63 -9.66
N THR A 25 -3.88 2.64 -8.74
CA THR A 25 -3.95 3.49 -7.53
C THR A 25 -3.53 4.95 -7.73
N SER A 26 -2.65 5.27 -8.69
CA SER A 26 -1.95 6.58 -8.76
C SER A 26 -2.87 7.81 -8.67
N HIS A 27 -3.99 7.81 -9.40
CA HIS A 27 -4.93 8.94 -9.41
C HIS A 27 -6.14 8.75 -8.47
N GLN A 28 -6.13 7.68 -7.68
CA GLN A 28 -7.23 7.33 -6.78
C GLN A 28 -6.89 7.57 -5.31
N ILE A 29 -5.61 7.82 -4.96
CA ILE A 29 -5.21 8.09 -3.58
C ILE A 29 -5.85 9.42 -3.12
N ASP A 30 -6.70 9.35 -2.10
CA ASP A 30 -7.33 10.52 -1.46
C ASP A 30 -6.47 10.99 -0.27
N HIS A 31 -6.01 10.04 0.54
CA HIS A 31 -5.11 10.28 1.66
C HIS A 31 -4.12 9.13 1.80
N SER A 32 -2.99 9.40 2.45
CA SER A 32 -1.96 8.41 2.73
C SER A 32 -1.23 8.78 4.00
N HIS A 33 -0.67 7.80 4.69
CA HIS A 33 0.22 8.08 5.81
C HIS A 33 1.23 6.95 5.96
N PHE A 34 2.50 7.34 6.05
CA PHE A 34 3.63 6.48 6.27
C PHE A 34 4.46 7.07 7.40
N PHE A 35 4.85 6.23 8.34
CA PHE A 35 5.77 6.63 9.41
C PHE A 35 7.16 6.08 9.12
N TYR A 36 8.16 6.96 9.00
CA TYR A 36 9.54 6.58 8.73
C TYR A 36 10.53 7.47 9.48
N LYS A 37 11.51 6.88 10.16
CA LYS A 37 12.56 7.61 10.90
C LYS A 37 12.01 8.71 11.82
N ASN A 38 10.91 8.44 12.53
CA ASN A 38 10.21 9.38 13.40
C ASN A 38 9.62 10.61 12.69
N VAL A 39 9.29 10.47 11.41
CA VAL A 39 8.68 11.52 10.59
C VAL A 39 7.46 10.94 9.88
N ASP A 40 6.36 11.70 9.92
CA ASP A 40 5.18 11.44 9.11
C ASP A 40 5.44 11.87 7.66
N MET A 41 5.09 11.02 6.70
CA MET A 41 5.20 11.34 5.29
C MET A 41 4.00 10.79 4.50
N ASP A 42 3.64 11.50 3.44
CA ASP A 42 2.68 11.03 2.46
C ASP A 42 3.33 10.08 1.45
N TYR A 43 2.49 9.34 0.72
CA TYR A 43 2.94 8.50 -0.38
C TYR A 43 3.59 9.34 -1.49
N SER A 44 4.66 8.80 -2.06
CA SER A 44 5.30 9.31 -3.27
C SER A 44 5.55 8.14 -4.22
N GLU A 45 5.31 8.34 -5.52
CA GLU A 45 5.66 7.33 -6.55
C GLU A 45 7.17 7.04 -6.61
N THR A 46 8.00 7.88 -5.98
CA THR A 46 9.45 7.71 -5.87
C THR A 46 9.90 7.15 -4.51
N ILE A 47 8.96 6.65 -3.70
CA ILE A 47 9.29 6.05 -2.39
C ILE A 47 10.30 4.91 -2.56
N ASN A 48 11.34 4.93 -1.74
CA ASN A 48 12.33 3.86 -1.73
C ASN A 48 11.93 2.78 -0.72
N TRP A 49 11.18 1.78 -1.19
CA TRP A 49 10.70 0.67 -0.35
C TRP A 49 11.82 -0.06 0.40
N LYS A 50 13.01 -0.18 -0.20
CA LYS A 50 14.17 -0.81 0.45
C LYS A 50 14.66 0.00 1.65
N GLU A 51 14.63 1.32 1.55
CA GLU A 51 14.98 2.19 2.67
C GLU A 51 13.88 2.19 3.73
N TYR A 52 12.62 2.32 3.29
CA TYR A 52 11.45 2.37 4.15
C TYR A 52 11.29 1.12 5.03
N PHE A 53 11.50 -0.07 4.46
CA PHE A 53 11.43 -1.36 5.16
C PHE A 53 12.79 -1.85 5.66
N SER A 54 13.81 -0.98 5.73
CA SER A 54 15.09 -1.32 6.38
C SER A 54 14.94 -1.59 7.88
N THR A 55 13.86 -1.09 8.47
CA THR A 55 13.32 -1.48 9.77
C THR A 55 11.85 -1.87 9.59
N PRO A 56 11.26 -2.63 10.54
CA PRO A 56 9.83 -2.89 10.53
C PRO A 56 9.04 -1.57 10.47
N SER A 57 8.14 -1.48 9.49
CA SER A 57 7.41 -0.25 9.17
C SER A 57 6.00 -0.59 8.68
N THR A 58 5.09 0.39 8.80
CA THR A 58 3.71 0.28 8.32
C THR A 58 3.26 1.61 7.75
N GLY A 59 2.63 1.57 6.58
CA GLY A 59 1.95 2.71 5.99
C GLY A 59 0.66 2.30 5.32
N TYR A 60 -0.18 3.28 5.02
CA TYR A 60 -1.45 3.04 4.34
C TYR A 60 -1.75 4.07 3.26
N LEU A 61 -2.62 3.65 2.34
CA LEU A 61 -3.22 4.47 1.29
C LEU A 61 -4.74 4.34 1.43
N HIS A 62 -5.44 5.46 1.59
CA HIS A 62 -6.89 5.52 1.44
C HIS A 62 -7.22 5.99 0.03
N LEU A 63 -7.98 5.17 -0.69
CA LEU A 63 -8.24 5.31 -2.11
C LEU A 63 -9.73 5.55 -2.34
N LYS A 64 -10.05 6.47 -3.24
CA LYS A 64 -11.42 6.70 -3.72
C LYS A 64 -12.00 5.42 -4.29
N ARG A 65 -11.18 4.66 -5.04
CA ARG A 65 -11.53 3.37 -5.61
C ARG A 65 -10.27 2.61 -6.06
N ILE A 66 -10.42 1.31 -6.28
CA ILE A 66 -9.39 0.44 -6.89
C ILE A 66 -10.00 -0.43 -7.99
N PHE A 67 -9.16 -0.90 -8.92
CA PHE A 67 -9.58 -1.79 -9.99
C PHE A 67 -9.25 -3.26 -9.68
N LEU A 68 -10.28 -4.11 -9.64
CA LEU A 68 -10.18 -5.57 -9.52
C LEU A 68 -11.25 -6.25 -10.36
N GLY A 69 -11.07 -6.25 -11.69
CA GLY A 69 -12.09 -6.71 -12.65
C GLY A 69 -13.23 -5.70 -12.84
N GLU A 70 -13.59 -4.98 -11.78
CA GLU A 70 -14.43 -3.78 -11.76
C GLU A 70 -13.85 -2.74 -10.79
N TYR A 71 -14.39 -1.51 -10.82
CA TYR A 71 -14.01 -0.49 -9.84
C TYR A 71 -14.79 -0.68 -8.54
N ILE A 72 -14.06 -0.77 -7.43
CA ILE A 72 -14.62 -0.86 -6.08
C ILE A 72 -14.25 0.43 -5.35
N GLU A 73 -15.26 1.15 -4.87
CA GLU A 73 -15.10 2.44 -4.18
C GLU A 73 -14.71 2.27 -2.71
N ASP A 74 -14.04 3.28 -2.14
CA ASP A 74 -13.66 3.40 -0.72
C ASP A 74 -12.84 2.21 -0.21
N ALA A 75 -11.58 2.13 -0.65
CA ALA A 75 -10.66 1.06 -0.30
C ALA A 75 -9.44 1.59 0.47
N ILE A 76 -8.92 0.78 1.39
CA ILE A 76 -7.69 1.07 2.13
C ILE A 76 -6.66 0.00 1.77
N ILE A 77 -5.46 0.42 1.38
CA ILE A 77 -4.31 -0.47 1.26
C ILE A 77 -3.39 -0.24 2.45
N ILE A 78 -3.07 -1.29 3.20
CA ILE A 78 -2.08 -1.27 4.27
C ILE A 78 -0.88 -2.09 3.81
N ILE A 79 0.31 -1.50 3.93
CA ILE A 79 1.59 -2.14 3.56
C ILE A 79 2.44 -2.18 4.82
N SER A 80 2.68 -3.36 5.36
CA SER A 80 3.31 -3.55 6.67
C SER A 80 4.31 -4.70 6.64
N GLY A 81 5.42 -4.54 7.35
CA GLY A 81 6.42 -5.61 7.51
C GLY A 81 7.84 -5.07 7.47
N ASP A 82 8.76 -5.86 6.95
CA ASP A 82 10.17 -5.51 6.78
C ASP A 82 10.73 -5.97 5.41
N LYS A 83 12.01 -5.72 5.18
CA LYS A 83 12.69 -6.05 3.91
C LYS A 83 12.57 -7.52 3.48
N ASP A 84 12.30 -8.45 4.40
CA ASP A 84 12.28 -9.88 4.14
C ASP A 84 10.85 -10.37 3.86
N MET A 85 9.84 -9.77 4.51
CA MET A 85 8.43 -10.11 4.32
C MET A 85 7.51 -8.91 4.54
N ILE A 86 6.64 -8.65 3.57
CA ILE A 86 5.65 -7.57 3.58
C ILE A 86 4.24 -8.16 3.45
N ASP A 87 3.35 -7.79 4.35
CA ASP A 87 1.91 -7.92 4.19
C ASP A 87 1.39 -6.73 3.38
N PHE A 88 0.73 -7.04 2.26
CA PHE A 88 -0.03 -6.10 1.45
C PHE A 88 -1.51 -6.43 1.61
N ILE A 89 -2.21 -5.59 2.35
CA ILE A 89 -3.60 -5.80 2.77
C ILE A 89 -4.47 -4.79 2.03
N ILE A 90 -5.58 -5.25 1.47
CA ILE A 90 -6.59 -4.40 0.83
C ILE A 90 -7.90 -4.61 1.59
N GLU A 91 -8.41 -3.56 2.21
CA GLU A 91 -9.72 -3.51 2.84
C GLU A 91 -10.70 -2.76 1.94
N PHE A 92 -11.88 -3.36 1.69
CA PHE A 92 -12.92 -2.81 0.81
C PHE A 92 -14.11 -2.29 1.56
#